data_AF-A0A7T8GNI2-F1
#
_entry.id   AF-A0A7T8GNI2-F1
#
_cell.length_a   1.000
_cell.length_b   1.000
_cell.length_c   1.000
_cell.angle_alpha   90.00
_cell.angle_beta   90.00
_cell.angle_gamma   90.00
#
_symmetry.space_group_name_H-M   'P 1'
#
loop_
_entity.id
_entity.type
_entity.pdbx_description
1 polymer ?
#
loop_
_entity_poly.entity_id
_entity_poly.type
_entity_poly.pdbx_seq_one_letter_code
_entity_poly.pdbx_strand_id
1 'polypeptide(L)'
;METLNFRSYFLTRIKLARTVNEIHGDLLSTFPDSCPGLSTLQRWHTELDKGVFALEKKTRPGRPWETRTEENVARVERLVEDNPRMTTRQVAAEALTEDKGLRNLLSVLVPHQLSEANKTQRVKCCQDLLKLFQDHGEDFLGLIC
;
A
#
# COMPACT_ATOMS: atom_id res chain seq x y z
N MET A 1 21.76 -19.45 -6.04
CA MET A 1 21.67 -19.61 -7.51
C MET A 1 22.22 -18.34 -8.12
N GLU A 2 23.36 -18.43 -8.79
CA GLU A 2 23.99 -17.29 -9.46
C GLU A 2 23.01 -16.72 -10.50
N THR A 3 22.61 -15.46 -10.35
CA THR A 3 21.74 -14.80 -11.34
C THR A 3 22.58 -14.50 -12.56
N LEU A 4 22.64 -15.45 -13.48
CA LEU A 4 23.34 -15.28 -14.74
C LEU A 4 22.77 -14.08 -15.51
N ASN A 5 23.58 -13.05 -15.69
CA ASN A 5 23.18 -11.86 -16.43
C ASN A 5 23.47 -12.07 -17.93
N PHE A 6 22.48 -12.56 -18.68
CA PHE A 6 22.61 -12.75 -20.13
C PHE A 6 23.02 -11.49 -20.91
N ARG A 7 22.72 -10.29 -20.38
CA ARG A 7 23.14 -9.03 -21.01
C ARG A 7 24.64 -8.77 -20.88
N SER A 8 25.27 -9.16 -19.78
CA SER A 8 26.73 -9.04 -19.65
C SER A 8 27.46 -10.01 -20.58
N TYR A 9 26.98 -11.27 -20.65
CA TYR A 9 27.49 -12.24 -21.62
C TYR A 9 27.37 -11.72 -23.05
N PHE A 10 26.18 -11.26 -23.44
CA PHE A 10 25.95 -10.67 -24.76
C PHE A 10 26.91 -9.51 -25.06
N LEU A 11 27.07 -8.56 -24.14
CA LEU A 11 27.96 -7.41 -24.31
C LEU A 11 29.40 -7.83 -24.55
N THR A 12 29.92 -8.77 -23.75
CA THR A 12 31.30 -9.25 -23.91
C THR A 12 31.53 -9.93 -25.26
N ARG A 13 30.58 -10.76 -25.73
CA ARG A 13 30.69 -11.46 -27.01
C ARG A 13 30.60 -10.52 -28.21
N ILE A 14 29.72 -9.53 -28.16
CA ILE A 14 29.65 -8.48 -29.19
C ILE A 14 30.95 -7.68 -29.25
N LYS A 15 31.56 -7.36 -28.09
CA LYS A 15 32.87 -6.68 -28.04
C LYS A 15 34.02 -7.52 -28.63
N LEU A 16 33.88 -8.86 -28.61
CA LEU A 16 34.77 -9.79 -29.28
C LEU A 16 34.40 -10.05 -30.75
N ALA A 17 33.56 -9.20 -31.35
CA ALA A 17 33.13 -9.26 -32.75
C ALA A 17 32.38 -10.54 -33.15
N ARG A 18 31.68 -11.19 -32.20
CA ARG A 18 30.80 -12.33 -32.48
C ARG A 18 29.47 -11.87 -33.08
N THR A 19 28.90 -12.69 -33.97
CA THR A 19 27.58 -12.41 -34.53
C THR A 19 26.46 -12.76 -33.54
N VAL A 20 25.31 -12.09 -33.66
CA VAL A 20 24.15 -12.35 -32.77
C VAL A 20 23.67 -13.81 -32.87
N ASN A 21 23.77 -14.42 -34.05
CA ASN A 21 23.38 -15.81 -34.28
C ASN A 21 24.30 -16.80 -33.57
N GLU A 22 25.62 -16.56 -33.60
CA GLU A 22 26.60 -17.35 -32.83
C GLU A 22 26.32 -17.25 -31.34
N ILE A 23 26.09 -16.04 -30.83
CA ILE A 23 25.78 -15.81 -29.41
C ILE A 23 24.50 -16.53 -28.99
N HIS A 24 23.47 -16.53 -29.84
CA HIS A 24 22.23 -17.26 -29.60
C HIS A 24 22.46 -18.77 -29.55
N GLY A 25 23.26 -19.31 -30.47
CA GLY A 25 23.64 -20.73 -30.48
C GLY A 25 24.36 -21.15 -29.20
N ASP A 26 25.35 -20.36 -28.77
CA ASP A 26 26.07 -20.60 -27.52
C ASP A 26 25.14 -20.60 -26.30
N LEU A 27 24.25 -19.60 -26.22
CA LEU A 27 23.31 -19.46 -25.11
C LEU A 27 22.27 -20.58 -25.08
N LEU A 28 21.77 -20.99 -26.24
CA LEU A 28 20.80 -22.08 -26.35
C LEU A 28 21.43 -23.43 -25.99
N SER A 29 22.69 -23.66 -26.38
CA SER A 29 23.43 -24.87 -26.02
C SER A 29 23.75 -24.94 -24.52
N THR A 30 23.95 -23.80 -23.86
CA THR A 30 24.37 -23.75 -22.44
C THR A 30 23.17 -23.64 -21.49
N PHE A 31 22.12 -22.91 -21.89
CA PHE A 31 20.96 -22.57 -21.05
C PHE A 31 19.64 -22.73 -21.82
N PRO A 32 19.25 -23.95 -22.23
CA PRO A 32 18.08 -24.15 -23.10
C PRO A 32 16.77 -23.60 -22.51
N ASP A 33 16.55 -23.76 -21.21
CA ASP A 33 15.29 -23.36 -20.55
C ASP A 33 15.21 -21.86 -20.24
N SER A 34 16.34 -21.17 -20.15
CA SER A 34 16.44 -19.76 -19.76
C SER A 34 16.99 -18.85 -20.86
N CYS A 35 17.26 -19.41 -22.05
CA CYS A 35 17.86 -18.69 -23.17
C CYS A 35 16.93 -17.55 -23.62
N PRO A 36 17.41 -16.30 -23.69
CA PRO A 36 16.69 -15.24 -24.37
C PRO A 36 16.48 -15.60 -25.83
N GLY A 37 15.27 -15.39 -26.35
CA GLY A 37 15.01 -15.62 -27.77
C GLY A 37 15.82 -14.69 -28.67
N LEU A 38 16.07 -15.13 -29.91
CA LEU A 38 16.86 -14.39 -30.90
C LEU A 38 16.42 -12.93 -31.09
N SER A 39 15.11 -12.67 -31.09
CA SER A 39 14.54 -11.30 -31.18
C SER A 39 14.95 -10.40 -30.02
N THR A 40 15.16 -10.97 -28.83
CA THR A 40 15.64 -10.23 -27.65
C THR A 40 17.09 -9.81 -27.82
N LEU A 41 17.93 -10.70 -28.36
CA LEU A 41 19.34 -10.40 -28.64
C LEU A 41 19.50 -9.35 -29.75
N GLN A 42 18.67 -9.42 -30.81
CA GLN A 42 18.61 -8.39 -31.85
C GLN A 42 18.20 -7.01 -31.28
N ARG A 43 17.23 -6.99 -30.35
CA ARG A 43 16.86 -5.76 -29.64
C ARG A 43 18.03 -5.21 -28.84
N TRP A 44 18.76 -6.07 -28.13
CA TRP A 44 19.95 -5.68 -27.39
C TRP A 44 21.06 -5.13 -28.29
N HIS A 45 21.28 -5.71 -29.47
CA HIS A 45 22.20 -5.17 -30.48
C HIS A 45 21.79 -3.75 -30.87
N THR A 46 20.51 -3.55 -31.19
CA THR A 46 19.97 -2.23 -31.53
C THR A 46 20.09 -1.22 -30.38
N GLU A 47 19.86 -1.66 -29.14
CA GLU A 47 20.04 -0.84 -27.93
C GLU A 47 21.52 -0.42 -27.76
N LEU A 48 22.46 -1.29 -28.13
CA LEU A 48 23.90 -1.06 -28.05
C LEU A 48 24.38 -0.08 -29.12
N ASP A 49 23.89 -0.21 -30.36
CA ASP A 49 24.15 0.74 -31.45
C ASP A 49 23.64 2.15 -31.10
N LYS A 50 22.51 2.22 -30.39
CA LYS A 50 21.90 3.48 -29.92
C LYS A 50 22.54 4.04 -28.64
N GLY A 51 23.49 3.34 -28.03
CA GLY A 51 24.12 3.76 -26.77
C GLY A 51 23.21 3.73 -25.54
N VAL A 52 22.05 3.08 -25.62
CA VAL A 52 21.06 3.00 -24.52
C VAL A 52 21.05 1.64 -23.81
N PHE A 53 21.97 0.75 -24.18
CA PHE A 53 22.11 -0.58 -23.60
C PHE A 53 22.52 -0.49 -22.13
N ALA A 54 21.75 -1.16 -21.26
CA ALA A 54 22.02 -1.24 -19.83
C ALA A 54 22.15 -2.70 -19.41
N LEU A 55 23.14 -3.01 -18.57
CA LEU A 55 23.36 -4.37 -18.04
C LEU A 55 22.20 -4.83 -17.15
N GLU A 56 21.56 -3.89 -16.46
CA GLU A 56 20.41 -4.16 -15.60
C GLU A 56 19.10 -3.89 -16.34
N LYS A 57 18.05 -4.59 -15.93
CA LYS A 57 16.70 -4.27 -16.40
C LYS A 57 16.32 -2.93 -15.80
N LYS A 58 15.94 -1.97 -16.65
CA LYS A 58 15.36 -0.71 -16.17
C LYS A 58 14.12 -1.03 -15.32
N THR A 59 14.03 -0.38 -14.15
CA THR A 59 12.82 -0.39 -13.35
C THR A 59 11.66 0.05 -14.23
N ARG A 60 10.66 -0.81 -14.40
CA ARG A 60 9.47 -0.42 -15.14
C ARG A 60 8.72 0.56 -14.26
N PRO A 61 8.49 1.82 -14.69
CA PRO A 61 7.52 2.64 -14.01
C PRO A 61 6.20 1.84 -14.03
N GLY A 62 5.65 1.60 -12.85
CA GLY A 62 4.32 0.99 -12.74
C GLY A 62 3.26 1.89 -13.39
N ARG A 63 2.00 1.54 -13.18
CA ARG A 63 0.91 2.46 -13.52
C ARG A 63 1.20 3.83 -12.89
N PRO A 64 1.08 4.94 -13.64
CA PRO A 64 1.23 6.27 -13.06
C PRO A 64 0.29 6.39 -11.86
N TRP A 65 0.87 6.63 -10.69
CA TRP A 65 0.14 6.73 -9.41
C TRP A 65 -0.53 8.11 -9.23
N GLU A 66 -0.74 8.85 -10.32
CA GLU A 66 -1.17 10.27 -10.37
C GLU A 66 -2.37 10.61 -9.48
N THR A 67 -3.12 9.58 -9.07
CA THR A 67 -4.25 9.63 -8.17
C THR A 67 -3.90 9.98 -6.72
N ARG A 68 -2.75 9.58 -6.18
CA ARG A 68 -2.44 9.66 -4.74
C ARG A 68 -1.58 10.88 -4.39
N THR A 69 -1.97 12.07 -4.84
CA THR A 69 -1.32 13.30 -4.37
C THR A 69 -1.54 13.51 -2.87
N GLU A 70 -0.62 14.20 -2.20
CA GLU A 70 -0.78 14.59 -0.78
C GLU A 70 -2.07 15.40 -0.55
N GLU A 71 -2.47 16.19 -1.54
CA GLU A 71 -3.73 16.93 -1.54
C GLU A 71 -4.96 16.02 -1.51
N ASN A 72 -4.99 14.98 -2.36
CA ASN A 72 -6.09 14.01 -2.39
C ASN A 72 -6.15 13.21 -1.09
N VAL A 73 -4.99 12.87 -0.52
CA VAL A 73 -4.90 12.26 0.80
C VAL A 73 -5.51 13.20 1.84
N ALA A 74 -5.03 14.43 1.99
CA ALA A 74 -5.56 15.37 2.98
C ALA A 74 -7.07 15.64 2.81
N ARG A 75 -7.59 15.61 1.57
CA ARG A 75 -9.03 15.75 1.29
C ARG A 75 -9.84 14.57 1.84
N VAL A 76 -9.40 13.34 1.59
CA VAL A 76 -10.08 12.15 2.12
C VAL A 76 -10.06 12.11 3.65
N GLU A 77 -8.98 12.59 4.29
CA GLU A 77 -8.87 12.66 5.76
C GLU A 77 -9.95 13.57 6.35
N ARG A 78 -10.04 14.80 5.83
CA ARG A 78 -11.06 15.77 6.25
C ARG A 78 -12.48 15.25 6.07
N LEU A 79 -12.77 14.61 4.93
CA LEU A 79 -14.10 14.04 4.67
C LEU A 79 -14.48 12.96 5.69
N VAL A 80 -13.53 12.12 6.09
CA VAL A 80 -13.76 11.05 7.07
C VAL A 80 -13.85 11.59 8.50
N GLU A 81 -13.07 12.62 8.84
CA GLU A 81 -13.16 13.31 10.14
C GLU A 81 -14.51 14.03 10.30
N ASP A 82 -14.97 14.72 9.25
CA ASP A 82 -16.25 15.44 9.26
C ASP A 82 -17.44 14.47 9.32
N ASN A 83 -17.38 13.35 8.60
CA ASN A 83 -18.43 12.34 8.61
C ASN A 83 -17.86 10.91 8.57
N PRO A 84 -17.62 10.29 9.73
CA PRO A 84 -17.09 8.93 9.83
C PRO A 84 -18.02 7.85 9.26
N ARG A 85 -19.28 8.17 8.93
CA ARG A 85 -20.26 7.22 8.38
C ARG A 85 -20.33 7.24 6.84
N MET A 86 -19.49 8.03 6.17
CA MET A 86 -19.45 8.07 4.72
C MET A 86 -19.05 6.70 4.14
N THR A 87 -19.76 6.30 3.09
CA THR A 87 -19.43 5.07 2.35
C THR A 87 -18.21 5.30 1.46
N THR A 88 -17.44 4.24 1.19
CA THR A 88 -16.29 4.29 0.27
C THR A 88 -16.64 4.88 -1.09
N ARG A 89 -17.87 4.63 -1.59
CA ARG A 89 -18.35 5.20 -2.86
C ARG A 89 -18.57 6.72 -2.79
N GLN A 90 -19.07 7.23 -1.68
CA GLN A 90 -19.23 8.68 -1.46
C GLN A 90 -17.87 9.34 -1.32
N VAL A 91 -16.95 8.73 -0.57
CA VAL A 91 -15.57 9.21 -0.47
C VAL A 91 -14.91 9.21 -1.85
N ALA A 92 -15.09 8.15 -2.65
CA ALA A 92 -14.55 8.04 -4.01
C ALA A 92 -15.13 9.08 -4.99
N ALA A 93 -16.39 9.48 -4.80
CA ALA A 93 -17.03 10.52 -5.60
C ALA A 93 -16.49 11.92 -5.27
N GLU A 94 -16.14 12.15 -4.01
CA GLU A 94 -15.58 13.41 -3.54
C GLU A 94 -14.06 13.47 -3.73
N ALA A 95 -13.34 12.35 -3.66
CA ALA A 95 -11.90 12.28 -3.79
C ALA A 95 -11.47 10.94 -4.36
N LEU A 96 -10.48 10.93 -5.25
CA LEU A 96 -9.95 9.68 -5.79
C LEU A 96 -9.25 8.89 -4.67
N THR A 97 -9.82 7.74 -4.30
CA THR A 97 -9.36 6.95 -3.15
C THR A 97 -8.47 5.80 -3.57
N GLU A 98 -7.22 5.81 -3.10
CA GLU A 98 -6.45 4.59 -2.83
C GLU A 98 -6.02 4.55 -1.37
N ASP A 99 -6.11 3.33 -0.81
CA ASP A 99 -5.75 2.87 0.54
C ASP A 99 -5.20 3.92 1.51
N LYS A 100 -6.12 4.54 2.22
CA LYS A 100 -5.83 4.86 3.62
C LYS A 100 -6.05 3.60 4.42
N GLY A 101 -5.20 3.33 5.40
CA GLY A 101 -5.38 2.21 6.36
C GLY A 101 -6.63 2.32 7.24
N LEU A 102 -7.64 3.08 6.81
CA LEU A 102 -8.97 3.17 7.39
C LEU A 102 -9.68 1.84 7.18
N ARG A 103 -10.32 1.35 8.25
CA ARG A 103 -11.12 0.14 8.23
C ARG A 103 -12.55 0.52 8.58
N ASN A 104 -13.50 0.00 7.81
CA ASN A 104 -14.90 0.10 8.18
C ASN A 104 -15.14 -0.70 9.45
N LEU A 105 -15.50 -0.02 10.53
CA LEU A 105 -15.95 -0.65 11.76
C LEU A 105 -17.49 -0.67 11.75
N LEU A 106 -18.06 -1.73 12.31
CA LEU A 106 -19.51 -1.79 12.54
C LEU A 106 -19.91 -0.70 13.54
N SER A 107 -21.06 -0.06 13.30
CA SER A 107 -21.62 0.88 14.27
C SER A 107 -22.04 0.14 15.54
N VAL A 108 -21.72 0.73 16.70
CA VAL A 108 -22.16 0.22 18.00
C VAL A 108 -23.64 0.60 18.21
N LEU A 109 -24.46 -0.38 18.64
CA LEU A 109 -25.85 -0.12 19.03
C LEU A 109 -25.88 0.63 20.36
N VAL A 110 -26.47 1.83 20.37
CA VAL A 110 -26.68 2.62 21.58
C VAL A 110 -28.12 2.40 22.07
N PRO A 111 -28.36 1.92 23.31
CA PRO A 111 -29.70 1.53 23.78
C PRO A 111 -30.75 2.64 23.75
N HIS A 112 -30.35 3.89 23.98
CA HIS A 112 -31.27 5.02 23.98
C HIS A 112 -30.59 6.32 23.58
N GLN A 113 -31.34 7.20 22.93
CA GLN A 113 -30.88 8.55 22.64
C GLN A 113 -31.14 9.45 23.85
N LEU A 114 -30.09 9.70 24.64
CA LEU A 114 -30.21 10.49 25.86
C LEU A 114 -30.34 11.99 25.55
N SER A 115 -31.26 12.66 26.27
CA SER A 115 -31.31 14.12 26.35
C SER A 115 -30.08 14.67 27.09
N GLU A 116 -29.76 15.96 26.88
CA GLU A 116 -28.65 16.62 27.60
C GLU A 116 -28.82 16.56 29.12
N ALA A 117 -30.04 16.75 29.62
CA ALA A 117 -30.33 16.61 31.05
C ALA A 117 -30.00 15.19 31.57
N ASN A 118 -30.37 14.15 30.82
CA ASN A 118 -30.07 12.77 31.18
C ASN A 118 -28.57 12.47 31.14
N LYS A 119 -27.83 13.04 30.19
CA LYS A 119 -26.36 12.92 30.13
C LYS A 119 -25.71 13.55 31.36
N THR A 120 -26.09 14.78 31.70
CA THR A 120 -25.54 15.49 32.86
C THR A 120 -25.84 14.74 34.16
N GLN A 121 -27.08 14.26 34.32
CA GLN A 121 -27.47 13.49 35.51
C GLN A 121 -26.65 12.19 35.61
N ARG A 122 -26.46 11.47 34.50
CA ARG A 122 -25.62 10.25 34.50
C ARG A 122 -24.18 10.55 34.89
N VAL A 123 -23.57 11.61 34.33
CA VAL A 123 -22.20 12.01 34.67
C VAL A 123 -22.10 12.33 36.17
N LYS A 124 -23.06 13.09 36.71
CA LYS A 124 -23.12 13.41 38.13
C LYS A 124 -23.22 12.17 39.00
N CYS A 125 -24.18 11.27 38.71
CA CYS A 125 -24.32 10.01 39.44
C CYS A 125 -23.04 9.17 39.39
N CYS A 126 -22.39 9.05 38.22
CA CYS A 126 -21.13 8.32 38.08
C CYS A 126 -20.00 8.96 38.91
N GLN A 127 -19.92 10.28 38.96
CA GLN A 127 -18.92 11.00 39.76
C GLN A 127 -19.15 10.81 41.26
N ASP A 128 -20.40 10.87 41.71
CA ASP A 128 -20.77 10.65 43.11
C ASP A 128 -20.46 9.21 43.54
N LEU A 129 -20.80 8.22 42.70
CA LEU A 129 -20.45 6.81 42.92
C LEU A 129 -18.93 6.57 42.94
N LEU A 130 -18.18 7.25 42.06
CA LEU A 130 -16.73 7.14 42.03
C LEU A 130 -16.10 7.68 43.31
N LYS A 131 -16.60 8.79 43.87
CA LYS A 131 -16.14 9.33 45.15
C LYS A 131 -16.44 8.37 46.30
N LEU A 132 -17.66 7.84 46.36
CA LEU A 132 -18.04 6.85 47.37
C LEU A 132 -17.14 5.61 47.32
N PHE A 133 -16.79 5.14 46.12
CA PHE A 133 -15.84 4.04 45.96
C PHE A 133 -14.43 4.40 46.43
N GLN A 134 -13.96 5.62 46.17
CA GLN A 134 -12.66 6.09 46.65
C GLN A 134 -12.60 6.20 48.18
N ASP A 135 -13.71 6.59 48.82
CA ASP A 135 -13.81 6.78 50.27
C ASP A 135 -14.01 5.45 51.02
N HIS A 136 -14.79 4.53 50.46
CA HIS A 136 -15.26 3.32 51.16
C HIS A 136 -14.80 1.99 50.53
N GLY A 137 -14.03 2.02 49.44
CA GLY A 137 -13.54 0.80 48.78
C GLY A 137 -14.68 -0.09 48.30
N GLU A 138 -14.55 -1.41 48.47
CA GLU A 138 -15.57 -2.39 48.05
C GLU A 138 -16.87 -2.33 48.87
N ASP A 139 -16.83 -1.75 50.08
CA ASP A 139 -17.99 -1.65 50.98
C ASP A 139 -19.00 -0.59 50.53
N PHE A 140 -18.65 0.25 49.54
CA PHE A 140 -19.51 1.32 49.02
C PHE A 140 -20.85 0.81 48.49
N LEU A 141 -20.93 -0.44 48.02
CA LEU A 141 -22.17 -1.05 47.52
C LEU A 141 -23.26 -1.12 48.60
N GLY A 142 -22.87 -1.27 49.87
CA GLY A 142 -23.80 -1.27 51.01
C GLY A 142 -24.38 0.11 51.35
N LEU A 143 -23.77 1.18 50.83
CA LEU A 143 -24.20 2.57 51.06
C LEU A 143 -25.14 3.11 49.97
N ILE A 144 -25.36 2.33 48.89
CA ILE A 144 -26.16 2.72 47.73
C ILE A 144 -27.59 2.10 47.80
N CYS A 145 -27.91 1.34 48.85
CA CYS A 145 -29.22 0.75 49.11
C CYS A 145 -30.08 1.60 50.05
#